data_AF-A0A524B019-F1
#
_entry.id   AF-A0A524B019-F1
#
_cell.length_a   1.000
_cell.length_b   1.000
_cell.length_c   1.000
_cell.angle_alpha   90.00
_cell.angle_beta   90.00
_cell.angle_gamma   90.00
#
_symmetry.space_group_name_H-M   'P 1'
#
loop_
_entity.id
_entity.type
_entity.pdbx_description
1 polymer ?
#
loop_
_entity_poly.entity_id
_entity_poly.type
_entity_poly.pdbx_seq_one_letter_code
_entity_poly.pdbx_strand_id
1 'polypeptide(L)'
;MRRAAPPPKIVTGPLKLRPEAAYAPWEDRAKELLVAEMGKRKLGYKELARLLEPYGIDETPDQINRKVNRKRFSAAFLLACLAAMGVDLLKVPSQLGTPEGYPR
;
A
#
# COMPACT_ATOMS: atom_id res chain seq x y z
N MET A 1 -49.26 -8.05 29.91
CA MET A 1 -48.40 -6.85 29.82
C MET A 1 -47.10 -7.24 29.13
N ARG A 2 -46.84 -6.81 27.88
CA ARG A 2 -45.56 -7.09 27.19
C ARG A 2 -44.69 -5.84 27.28
N ARG A 3 -43.50 -5.94 27.88
CA ARG A 3 -42.51 -4.84 27.90
C ARG A 3 -41.95 -4.66 26.48
N ALA A 4 -42.04 -3.45 25.95
CA ALA A 4 -41.40 -3.08 24.70
C ALA A 4 -39.87 -3.16 24.85
N ALA A 5 -39.19 -3.66 23.83
CA ALA A 5 -37.72 -3.61 23.76
C ALA A 5 -37.26 -2.14 23.72
N PRO A 6 -36.15 -1.80 24.39
CA PRO A 6 -35.63 -0.44 24.34
C PRO A 6 -35.26 -0.10 22.88
N PRO A 7 -35.50 1.15 22.44
CA PRO A 7 -35.16 1.57 21.08
C PRO A 7 -33.66 1.39 20.84
N PRO A 8 -33.24 1.02 19.61
CA PRO A 8 -31.83 0.90 19.28
C PRO A 8 -31.15 2.25 19.53
N LYS A 9 -30.03 2.22 20.23
CA LYS A 9 -29.22 3.43 20.48
C LYS A 9 -28.67 3.90 19.13
N ILE A 10 -29.23 4.97 18.59
CA ILE A 10 -28.68 5.66 17.43
C ILE A 10 -27.42 6.38 17.92
N VAL A 11 -26.26 5.88 17.52
CA VAL A 11 -24.96 6.44 17.90
C VAL A 11 -24.68 7.65 17.01
N THR A 12 -25.22 8.82 17.34
CA THR A 12 -24.97 10.10 16.62
C THR A 12 -23.68 10.77 17.09
N GLY A 13 -22.56 10.06 17.00
CA GLY A 13 -21.22 10.65 17.09
C GLY A 13 -20.58 10.64 15.71
N PRO A 14 -19.71 11.60 15.34
CA PRO A 14 -18.91 11.43 14.15
C PRO A 14 -18.18 10.09 14.29
N LEU A 15 -18.31 9.20 13.30
CA LEU A 15 -17.46 8.03 13.17
C LEU A 15 -16.03 8.54 13.28
N LYS A 16 -15.41 8.46 14.47
CA LYS A 16 -13.99 8.71 14.63
C LYS A 16 -13.34 7.62 13.81
N LEU A 17 -13.04 7.92 12.54
CA LEU A 17 -12.12 7.15 11.73
C LEU A 17 -10.88 7.05 12.61
N ARG A 18 -10.64 5.84 13.11
CA ARG A 18 -9.44 5.49 13.84
C ARG A 18 -8.27 5.95 12.97
N PRO A 19 -7.50 6.98 13.34
CA PRO A 19 -6.48 7.56 12.45
C PRO A 19 -5.44 6.51 12.04
N GLU A 20 -5.24 5.46 12.85
CA GLU A 20 -4.42 4.31 12.51
C GLU A 20 -4.96 3.49 11.32
N ALA A 21 -6.28 3.45 11.12
CA ALA A 21 -6.92 2.77 9.99
C ALA A 21 -6.95 3.64 8.72
N ALA A 22 -6.68 4.95 8.82
CA ALA A 22 -6.65 5.84 7.66
C ALA A 22 -5.54 5.45 6.67
N TYR A 23 -4.45 4.84 7.16
CA TYR A 23 -3.35 4.37 6.33
C TYR A 23 -3.59 2.98 5.72
N ALA A 24 -4.51 2.18 6.24
CA ALA A 24 -4.67 0.79 5.78
C ALA A 24 -4.94 0.70 4.25
N PRO A 25 -5.82 1.51 3.64
CA PRO A 25 -5.98 1.52 2.18
C PRO A 25 -4.71 1.92 1.41
N TRP A 26 -3.89 2.80 2.00
CA TRP A 26 -2.62 3.25 1.40
C TRP A 26 -1.54 2.17 1.50
N GLU A 27 -1.48 1.45 2.62
CA GLU A 27 -0.59 0.30 2.83
C GLU A 27 -0.93 -0.82 1.83
N ASP A 28 -2.22 -1.14 1.67
CA ASP A 28 -2.69 -2.08 0.65
C ASP A 28 -2.26 -1.63 -0.74
N ARG A 29 -2.46 -0.35 -1.04
CA ARG A 29 -2.15 0.17 -2.37
C ARG A 29 -0.65 0.22 -2.66
N ALA A 30 0.18 0.53 -1.67
CA ALA A 30 1.63 0.49 -1.80
C ALA A 30 2.12 -0.91 -2.18
N LYS A 31 1.59 -1.96 -1.52
CA LYS A 31 1.85 -3.35 -1.87
C LYS A 31 1.39 -3.66 -3.30
N GLU A 32 0.14 -3.33 -3.63
CA GLU A 32 -0.43 -3.62 -4.95
C GLU A 32 0.36 -2.97 -6.08
N LEU A 33 0.75 -1.70 -5.93
CA LEU A 33 1.54 -0.97 -6.91
C LEU A 33 2.89 -1.64 -7.14
N LEU A 34 3.61 -1.97 -6.07
CA LEU A 34 4.89 -2.65 -6.18
C LEU A 34 4.77 -4.01 -6.88
N VAL A 35 3.79 -4.83 -6.47
CA VAL A 35 3.57 -6.15 -7.08
C VAL A 35 3.09 -6.04 -8.53
N ALA A 36 2.30 -5.03 -8.87
CA ALA A 36 1.87 -4.77 -10.25
C ALA A 36 3.06 -4.38 -11.14
N GLU A 37 3.98 -3.53 -10.66
CA GLU A 37 5.18 -3.18 -11.42
C GLU A 37 6.13 -4.37 -11.61
N MET A 38 6.26 -5.24 -10.59
CA MET A 38 6.95 -6.53 -10.72
C MET A 38 6.28 -7.42 -11.77
N GLY A 39 4.95 -7.54 -11.72
CA GLY A 39 4.16 -8.36 -12.64
C GLY A 39 4.27 -7.91 -14.10
N LYS A 40 4.21 -6.60 -14.35
CA LYS A 40 4.42 -6.01 -15.70
C LYS A 40 5.77 -6.40 -16.31
N ARG A 41 6.77 -6.60 -15.46
CA ARG A 41 8.15 -6.98 -15.85
C ARG A 41 8.42 -8.48 -15.73
N LYS A 42 7.39 -9.27 -15.36
CA LYS A 42 7.49 -10.72 -15.13
C LYS A 42 8.54 -11.10 -14.07
N LEU A 43 8.71 -10.25 -13.05
CA LEU A 43 9.68 -10.45 -11.98
C LEU A 43 9.03 -11.12 -10.76
N GLY A 44 9.73 -12.09 -10.18
CA GLY A 44 9.45 -12.60 -8.84
C GLY A 44 10.37 -11.97 -7.79
N TYR A 45 10.16 -12.27 -6.51
CA TYR A 45 11.01 -11.75 -5.43
C TYR A 45 12.48 -12.17 -5.54
N LYS A 46 12.75 -13.33 -6.15
CA LYS A 46 14.12 -13.78 -6.44
C LYS A 46 14.85 -12.86 -7.41
N GLU A 47 14.17 -12.43 -8.47
CA GLU A 47 14.76 -11.51 -9.44
C GLU A 47 14.84 -10.10 -8.88
N LEU A 48 13.85 -9.66 -8.10
CA LEU A 48 13.93 -8.37 -7.42
C LEU A 48 15.11 -8.29 -6.43
N ALA A 49 15.36 -9.36 -5.67
CA ALA A 49 16.54 -9.44 -4.79
C ALA A 49 17.83 -9.22 -5.56
N ARG A 50 18.01 -9.93 -6.70
CA ARG A 50 19.18 -9.75 -7.57
C ARG A 50 19.30 -8.34 -8.14
N LEU A 51 18.18 -7.72 -8.53
CA LEU A 51 18.19 -6.36 -9.06
C LEU A 51 18.55 -5.30 -8.00
N LEU A 52 18.38 -5.62 -6.71
CA LEU A 52 18.73 -4.74 -5.60
C LEU A 52 20.22 -4.82 -5.20
N GLU A 53 20.91 -5.92 -5.53
CA GLU A 53 22.34 -6.12 -5.20
C GLU A 53 23.25 -4.97 -5.68
N PRO A 54 23.13 -4.43 -6.92
CA PRO A 54 23.96 -3.32 -7.38
C PRO A 54 23.76 -2.01 -6.61
N TYR A 55 22.64 -1.88 -5.89
CA TYR A 55 22.34 -0.74 -5.01
C TYR A 55 22.89 -0.94 -3.59
N GLY A 56 23.61 -2.03 -3.32
CA GLY A 56 24.12 -2.38 -2.00
C GLY A 56 23.04 -2.88 -1.04
N ILE A 57 21.89 -3.31 -1.56
CA ILE A 57 20.76 -3.79 -0.77
C ILE A 57 20.74 -5.32 -0.84
N ASP A 58 21.28 -5.95 0.20
CA ASP A 58 21.27 -7.40 0.38
C ASP A 58 20.00 -7.86 1.11
N GLU A 59 18.95 -8.14 0.33
CA GLU A 59 17.69 -8.65 0.83
C GLU A 59 17.38 -10.00 0.17
N THR A 60 17.14 -11.02 0.98
CA THR A 60 16.67 -12.32 0.48
C THR A 60 15.24 -12.23 -0.04
N PRO A 61 14.82 -13.14 -0.95
CA PRO A 61 13.45 -13.16 -1.47
C PRO A 61 12.39 -13.27 -0.37
N ASP A 62 12.70 -14.00 0.71
CA ASP A 62 11.83 -14.14 1.87
C ASP A 62 11.72 -12.85 2.70
N GLN A 63 12.81 -12.11 2.87
CA GLN A 63 12.76 -10.81 3.56
C GLN A 63 11.93 -9.81 2.77
N ILE A 64 12.12 -9.74 1.45
CA ILE A 64 11.30 -8.92 0.55
C ILE A 64 9.83 -9.33 0.68
N ASN A 65 9.51 -10.61 0.56
CA ASN A 65 8.16 -11.13 0.68
C ASN A 65 7.51 -10.75 2.02
N ARG A 66 8.23 -10.87 3.14
CA ARG A 66 7.74 -10.46 4.47
C ARG A 66 7.50 -8.96 4.56
N LYS A 67 8.41 -8.11 4.06
CA LYS A 67 8.26 -6.66 4.06
C LYS A 67 7.04 -6.22 3.23
N VAL A 68 6.94 -6.73 2.01
CA VAL A 68 5.84 -6.43 1.09
C VAL A 68 4.50 -6.90 1.66
N ASN A 69 4.41 -8.11 2.21
CA ASN A 69 3.15 -8.61 2.78
C ASN A 69 2.73 -7.97 4.10
N ARG A 70 3.68 -7.43 4.87
CA ARG A 70 3.38 -6.58 6.04
C ARG A 70 2.89 -5.18 5.66
N LYS A 71 3.02 -4.79 4.38
CA LYS A 71 2.51 -3.54 3.78
C LYS A 71 3.09 -2.24 4.36
N ARG A 72 4.00 -2.35 5.32
CA ARG A 72 4.66 -1.25 6.03
C ARG A 72 6.17 -1.33 5.81
N PHE A 73 6.60 -1.00 4.60
CA PHE A 73 8.01 -0.83 4.25
C PHE A 73 8.33 0.66 4.11
N SER A 74 9.61 1.02 4.23
CA SER A 74 10.03 2.41 4.09
C SER A 74 9.86 2.90 2.65
N ALA A 75 9.67 4.21 2.48
CA ALA A 75 9.68 4.84 1.15
C ALA A 75 11.02 4.61 0.43
N ALA A 76 12.14 4.60 1.16
CA ALA A 76 13.45 4.30 0.58
C ALA A 76 13.50 2.90 -0.05
N PHE A 77 12.95 1.88 0.62
CA PHE A 77 12.86 0.52 0.06
C PHE A 77 11.98 0.50 -1.20
N LEU A 78 10.84 1.19 -1.17
CA LEU A 78 9.98 1.29 -2.36
C LEU A 78 10.73 1.91 -3.55
N LEU A 79 11.38 3.06 -3.33
CA LEU A 79 12.13 3.76 -4.38
C LEU A 79 13.27 2.91 -4.93
N ALA A 80 14.00 2.19 -4.06
CA ALA A 80 15.04 1.27 -4.49
C ALA A 80 14.48 0.15 -5.38
N CYS A 81 13.36 -0.47 -5.00
CA CYS A 81 12.69 -1.47 -5.83
C CYS A 81 12.25 -0.91 -7.20
N LEU A 82 11.68 0.29 -7.22
CA LEU A 82 11.23 0.95 -8.44
C LEU A 82 12.41 1.27 -9.36
N ALA A 83 13.50 1.83 -8.81
CA ALA A 83 14.73 2.12 -9.55
C ALA A 83 15.38 0.84 -10.09
N ALA A 84 15.50 -0.20 -9.26
CA ALA A 84 16.04 -1.51 -9.64
C ALA A 84 15.25 -2.17 -10.77
N MET A 85 13.94 -1.93 -10.84
CA MET A 85 13.07 -2.40 -11.92
C MET A 85 13.03 -1.47 -13.15
N GLY A 86 13.65 -0.29 -13.09
CA GLY A 86 13.53 0.72 -14.15
C GLY A 86 12.10 1.26 -14.29
N VAL A 87 11.49 1.68 -13.17
CA VAL A 87 10.20 2.38 -13.15
C VAL A 87 10.46 3.88 -13.08
N ASP A 88 10.22 4.60 -14.17
CA ASP A 88 10.42 6.06 -14.24
C ASP A 88 9.21 6.85 -13.73
N LEU A 89 8.01 6.30 -13.87
CA LEU A 89 6.76 6.96 -13.49
C LEU A 89 5.85 6.01 -12.72
N LEU A 90 5.51 6.39 -11.48
CA LEU A 90 4.54 5.69 -10.66
C LEU A 90 3.27 6.53 -10.50
N LYS A 91 2.14 6.01 -11.00
CA LYS A 91 0.83 6.66 -10.82
C LYS A 91 0.26 6.33 -9.44
N VAL A 92 0.28 7.31 -8.54
CA VAL A 92 -0.34 7.22 -7.22
C VAL A 92 -1.86 7.45 -7.37
N PRO A 93 -2.72 6.55 -6.91
CA PRO A 93 -4.16 6.78 -6.97
C PRO A 93 -4.63 7.78 -5.91
N SER A 94 -5.66 8.54 -6.23
CA SER A 94 -6.40 9.36 -5.27
C SER A 94 -7.57 8.57 -4.69
N GLN A 95 -7.76 8.66 -3.36
CA GLN A 95 -8.95 8.14 -2.68
C GLN A 95 -10.07 9.21 -2.56
N LEU A 96 -9.80 10.46 -2.93
CA LEU A 96 -10.69 11.61 -2.72
C LEU A 96 -11.47 12.02 -3.98
N GLY A 97 -11.64 11.11 -4.94
CA GLY A 97 -12.07 11.49 -6.28
C GLY A 97 -11.03 12.42 -6.93
N THR A 98 -11.32 12.91 -8.14
CA THR A 98 -10.52 13.98 -8.73
C THR A 98 -11.13 15.29 -8.24
N PRO A 99 -10.41 16.13 -7.48
CA PRO A 99 -10.90 17.49 -7.27
C PRO A 99 -10.99 18.15 -8.65
N GLU A 100 -12.16 18.65 -9.01
CA GLU A 100 -12.31 19.46 -10.24
C GLU A 100 -11.22 20.55 -10.22
N GLY A 101 -10.33 20.55 -11.23
CA GLY A 101 -9.36 21.63 -11.44
C GLY A 101 -7.86 21.30 -11.27
N TYR A 102 -7.45 20.06 -10.97
CA TYR A 102 -6.02 19.71 -10.99
C TYR A 102 -5.60 19.12 -12.35
N PRO A 103 -4.71 19.75 -13.13
CA PRO A 103 -4.22 19.18 -14.39
C PRO A 103 -3.33 17.96 -14.14
N ARG A 104 -3.39 17.00 -15.07
CA ARG A 104 -2.59 15.76 -15.05
C ARG A 104 -1.19 15.97 -15.63
#